data_AF-A0A3C1BCJ2-F1
#
_entry.id   AF-A0A3C1BCJ2-F1
#
_cell.length_a   1.000
_cell.length_b   1.000
_cell.length_c   1.000
_cell.angle_alpha   90.00
_cell.angle_beta   90.00
_cell.angle_gamma   90.00
#
_symmetry.space_group_name_H-M   'P 1'
#
loop_
_entity.id
_entity.type
_entity.pdbx_description
1 polymer ?
#
loop_
_entity_poly.entity_id
_entity_poly.type
_entity_poly.pdbx_seq_one_letter_code
_entity_poly.pdbx_strand_id
1 'polypeptide(L)'
;MKEQLTQKLHAYLVQNHLDLLISLQEDHRLTPYLNSKVASIKDLCESLEAEGRPPYVTEALCLEELTRDLRPSRFNYMKELLEEEFETEYLRMKNSGILTYEVINLIGACEPIFEVFTFSEDNEDDRQLRYAVMGMISEYISQ
;
A
#
# COMPACT_ATOMS: atom_id res chain seq x y z
N MET A 1 -19.58 9.39 -10.26
CA MET A 1 -18.11 9.44 -10.32
C MET A 1 -17.46 9.57 -8.94
N LYS A 2 -17.59 10.71 -8.23
CA LYS A 2 -16.90 10.92 -6.93
C LYS A 2 -17.07 9.76 -5.93
N GLU A 3 -18.30 9.36 -5.64
CA GLU A 3 -18.59 8.28 -4.68
C GLU A 3 -18.00 6.93 -5.13
N GLN A 4 -18.05 6.64 -6.43
CA GLN A 4 -17.45 5.42 -7.01
C GLN A 4 -15.92 5.42 -6.86
N LEU A 5 -15.27 6.55 -7.15
CA LEU A 5 -13.81 6.69 -6.96
C LEU A 5 -13.43 6.58 -5.48
N THR A 6 -14.22 7.13 -4.57
CA THR A 6 -14.01 6.95 -3.12
C THR A 6 -14.10 5.49 -2.72
N GLN A 7 -15.11 4.75 -3.19
CA GLN A 7 -15.26 3.33 -2.91
C GLN A 7 -14.11 2.49 -3.49
N LYS A 8 -13.68 2.80 -4.72
CA LYS A 8 -12.55 2.12 -5.37
C LYS A 8 -11.22 2.40 -4.68
N LEU A 9 -10.96 3.64 -4.29
CA LEU A 9 -9.77 4.00 -3.51
C LEU A 9 -9.77 3.28 -2.16
N HIS A 10 -10.91 3.24 -1.46
CA HIS A 10 -11.02 2.47 -0.22
C HIS A 10 -10.73 0.98 -0.45
N ALA A 11 -11.32 0.36 -1.48
CA ALA A 11 -11.05 -1.03 -1.82
C ALA A 11 -9.57 -1.28 -2.16
N TYR A 12 -8.93 -0.33 -2.85
CA TYR A 12 -7.50 -0.39 -3.14
C TYR A 12 -6.65 -0.37 -1.86
N LEU A 13 -6.97 0.50 -0.89
CA LEU A 13 -6.29 0.52 0.41
C LEU A 13 -6.48 -0.79 1.19
N VAL A 14 -7.70 -1.35 1.20
CA VAL A 14 -7.97 -2.64 1.86
C VAL A 14 -7.10 -3.76 1.30
N GLN A 15 -6.88 -3.76 -0.02
CA GLN A 15 -6.14 -4.82 -0.69
C GLN A 15 -4.63 -4.64 -0.60
N ASN A 16 -4.14 -3.40 -0.69
CA ASN A 16 -2.72 -3.12 -0.90
C ASN A 16 -2.08 -2.38 0.26
N HIS A 17 -2.81 -1.57 1.03
CA HIS A 17 -2.24 -0.67 2.05
C HIS A 17 -2.99 -0.80 3.37
N LEU A 18 -3.08 -2.04 3.87
CA LEU A 18 -3.84 -2.34 5.08
C LEU A 18 -3.20 -1.67 6.31
N ASP A 19 -1.88 -1.48 6.28
CA ASP A 19 -1.10 -0.66 7.21
C ASP A 19 -1.58 0.79 7.26
N LEU A 20 -1.66 1.46 6.10
CA LEU A 20 -2.14 2.83 6.00
C LEU A 20 -3.62 2.93 6.39
N LEU A 21 -4.44 1.97 5.96
CA LEU A 21 -5.86 1.93 6.27
C LEU A 21 -6.10 1.89 7.78
N ILE A 22 -5.40 0.99 8.49
CA ILE A 22 -5.52 0.84 9.95
C ILE A 22 -5.06 2.12 10.65
N SER A 23 -3.89 2.66 10.28
CA SER A 23 -3.40 3.93 10.85
C SER A 23 -4.41 5.08 10.66
N LEU A 24 -5.00 5.21 9.47
CA LEU A 24 -6.02 6.23 9.21
C LEU A 24 -7.31 6.01 10.00
N GLN A 25 -7.69 4.76 10.30
CA GLN A 25 -8.87 4.45 11.11
C GLN A 25 -8.65 4.76 12.59
N GLU A 26 -7.50 4.36 13.12
CA GLU A 26 -7.08 4.62 14.51
C GLU A 26 -7.05 6.14 14.78
N ASP A 27 -6.56 6.93 13.83
CA ASP A 27 -6.53 8.38 13.94
C ASP A 27 -7.87 9.08 13.61
N HIS A 28 -8.90 8.31 13.23
CA HIS A 28 -10.18 8.83 12.73
C HIS A 28 -10.05 9.75 11.50
N ARG A 29 -9.03 9.52 10.67
CA ARG A 29 -8.68 10.30 9.47
C ARG A 29 -9.04 9.64 8.14
N LEU A 30 -9.57 8.42 8.13
CA LEU A 30 -9.89 7.70 6.88
C LEU A 30 -10.84 8.47 5.95
N THR A 31 -12.01 8.88 6.46
CA THR A 31 -12.99 9.63 5.66
C THR A 31 -12.44 10.95 5.10
N PRO A 32 -11.81 11.83 5.90
CA PRO A 32 -11.24 13.06 5.35
C PRO A 32 -10.08 12.78 4.38
N TYR A 33 -9.25 11.76 4.61
CA TYR A 33 -8.20 11.35 3.68
C TYR A 33 -8.76 10.98 2.30
N LEU A 34 -9.73 10.06 2.25
CA LEU A 34 -10.34 9.61 0.99
C LEU A 34 -11.01 10.77 0.24
N ASN A 35 -11.72 11.63 0.96
CA ASN A 35 -12.38 12.79 0.36
C ASN A 35 -11.37 13.80 -0.20
N SER A 36 -10.28 14.05 0.51
CA SER A 36 -9.20 14.95 0.07
C SER A 36 -8.51 14.39 -1.18
N LYS A 37 -8.21 13.09 -1.18
CA LYS A 37 -7.54 12.41 -2.30
C LYS A 37 -8.41 12.43 -3.57
N VAL A 38 -9.70 12.12 -3.46
CA VAL A 38 -10.62 12.21 -4.61
C VAL A 38 -10.84 13.65 -5.06
N ALA A 39 -10.80 14.62 -4.15
CA ALA A 39 -10.91 16.03 -4.51
C ALA A 39 -9.68 16.53 -5.29
N SER A 40 -8.48 15.99 -5.05
CA SER A 40 -7.25 16.47 -5.71
C SER A 40 -7.19 16.14 -7.20
N ILE A 41 -7.98 15.19 -7.68
CA ILE A 41 -8.03 14.80 -9.10
C ILE A 41 -9.25 15.37 -9.84
N LYS A 42 -9.96 16.32 -9.23
CA LYS A 42 -11.18 16.89 -9.81
C LYS A 42 -10.94 17.43 -11.23
N ASP A 43 -9.87 18.19 -11.41
CA ASP A 43 -9.51 18.79 -12.71
C ASP A 43 -9.18 17.72 -13.76
N LEU A 44 -8.55 16.61 -13.35
CA LEU A 44 -8.29 15.47 -14.22
C LEU A 44 -9.61 14.84 -14.68
N CYS A 45 -10.54 14.54 -13.76
CA CYS A 45 -11.80 13.94 -14.17
C CYS A 45 -12.65 14.88 -15.06
N GLU A 46 -12.69 16.19 -14.77
CA GLU A 46 -13.39 17.17 -15.62
C GLU A 46 -12.78 17.26 -17.03
N SER A 47 -11.45 17.23 -17.15
CA SER A 47 -10.78 17.24 -18.46
C SER A 47 -11.05 15.97 -19.28
N LEU A 48 -11.01 14.80 -18.65
CA LEU A 48 -11.31 13.51 -19.31
C LEU A 48 -12.78 13.40 -19.75
N GLU A 49 -13.70 13.94 -18.96
CA GLU A 49 -15.12 14.03 -19.33
C GLU A 49 -15.34 15.00 -20.50
N ALA A 50 -14.66 16.15 -20.52
CA ALA A 50 -14.73 17.13 -21.61
C ALA A 50 -14.16 16.58 -22.93
N GLU A 51 -13.16 15.69 -22.87
CA GLU A 51 -12.63 14.96 -24.02
C GLU A 51 -13.61 13.91 -24.58
N GLY A 52 -14.76 13.69 -23.94
CA GLY A 52 -15.76 12.72 -24.38
C GLY A 52 -15.32 11.27 -24.18
N ARG A 53 -14.39 11.01 -23.25
CA ARG A 53 -13.92 9.64 -22.96
C ARG A 53 -15.05 8.80 -22.37
N PRO A 54 -15.09 7.48 -22.67
CA PRO A 54 -16.04 6.59 -22.04
C PRO A 54 -15.87 6.56 -20.50
N PRO A 55 -16.97 6.46 -19.71
CA PRO A 55 -16.90 6.52 -18.25
C PRO A 55 -15.93 5.52 -17.60
N TYR A 56 -15.83 4.30 -18.13
CA TYR A 56 -14.91 3.28 -17.59
C TYR A 56 -13.44 3.63 -17.83
N VAL A 57 -13.12 4.37 -18.92
CA VAL A 57 -11.76 4.85 -19.21
C VAL A 57 -11.42 5.99 -18.26
N THR A 58 -12.33 6.95 -18.10
CA THR A 58 -12.15 8.07 -17.16
C THR A 58 -11.92 7.56 -15.74
N GLU A 59 -12.73 6.60 -15.30
CA GLU A 59 -12.60 6.02 -13.97
C GLU A 59 -11.27 5.29 -13.76
N ALA A 60 -10.81 4.51 -14.75
CA ALA A 60 -9.52 3.83 -14.68
C ALA A 60 -8.35 4.81 -14.57
N LEU A 61 -8.36 5.89 -15.35
CA LEU A 61 -7.31 6.93 -15.33
C LEU A 61 -7.34 7.75 -14.04
N CYS A 62 -8.54 8.13 -13.56
CA CYS A 62 -8.69 8.81 -12.28
C CYS A 62 -8.19 7.90 -11.13
N LEU A 63 -8.46 6.59 -11.17
CA LEU A 63 -7.94 5.66 -10.16
C LEU A 63 -6.42 5.49 -10.23
N GLU A 64 -5.86 5.36 -11.43
CA GLU A 64 -4.41 5.27 -11.66
C GLU A 64 -3.66 6.46 -11.02
N GLU A 65 -4.19 7.67 -11.20
CA GLU A 65 -3.63 8.88 -10.60
C GLU A 65 -3.81 8.90 -9.07
N LEU A 66 -4.96 8.46 -8.56
CA LEU A 66 -5.23 8.41 -7.10
C LEU A 66 -4.27 7.49 -6.33
N THR A 67 -3.82 6.41 -6.97
CA THR A 67 -2.98 5.39 -6.35
C THR A 67 -1.52 5.51 -6.73
N ARG A 68 -1.13 6.52 -7.51
CA ARG A 68 0.22 6.68 -8.03
C ARG A 68 1.27 6.84 -6.94
N ASP A 69 1.05 7.73 -5.99
CA ASP A 69 1.96 7.98 -4.86
C ASP A 69 1.86 6.93 -3.76
N LEU A 70 0.91 6.00 -3.86
CA LEU A 70 0.80 4.86 -2.96
C LEU A 70 1.65 3.68 -3.42
N ARG A 71 2.10 3.67 -4.67
CA ARG A 71 2.88 2.56 -5.23
C ARG A 71 4.39 2.79 -5.06
N PRO A 72 5.16 1.72 -4.76
CA PRO A 72 4.70 0.36 -4.49
C PRO A 72 4.26 0.19 -3.04
N SER A 73 3.51 -0.88 -2.78
CA SER A 73 3.04 -1.17 -1.43
C SER A 73 4.12 -1.86 -0.59
N ARG A 74 4.56 -1.18 0.48
CA ARG A 74 5.39 -1.79 1.54
C ARG A 74 4.69 -2.98 2.20
N PHE A 75 3.37 -2.93 2.35
CA PHE A 75 2.58 -4.01 2.94
C PHE A 75 2.57 -5.27 2.06
N ASN A 76 2.33 -5.13 0.76
CA ASN A 76 2.38 -6.27 -0.15
C ASN A 76 3.81 -6.77 -0.28
N TYR A 77 4.80 -5.88 -0.46
CA TYR A 77 6.21 -6.23 -0.51
C TYR A 77 6.64 -7.07 0.69
N MET A 78 6.34 -6.61 1.91
CA MET A 78 6.68 -7.33 3.14
C MET A 78 5.98 -8.69 3.22
N LYS A 79 4.70 -8.74 2.85
CA LYS A 79 3.92 -9.97 2.88
C LYS A 79 4.44 -11.00 1.88
N GLU A 80 4.78 -10.58 0.66
CA GLU A 80 5.37 -11.43 -0.39
C GLU A 80 6.74 -11.92 0.05
N LEU A 81 7.60 -11.05 0.57
CA LEU A 81 8.92 -11.42 1.08
C LEU A 81 8.84 -12.44 2.23
N LEU A 82 7.90 -12.28 3.16
CA LEU A 82 7.65 -13.25 4.22
C LEU A 82 7.17 -14.60 3.66
N GLU A 83 6.27 -14.59 2.68
CA GLU A 83 5.75 -15.81 2.07
C GLU A 83 6.85 -16.58 1.32
N GLU A 84 7.75 -15.87 0.64
CA GLU A 84 8.84 -16.48 -0.15
C GLU A 84 10.04 -16.93 0.69
N GLU A 85 10.50 -16.10 1.63
CA GLU A 85 11.78 -16.32 2.32
C GLU A 85 11.62 -16.81 3.77
N PHE A 86 10.45 -16.59 4.36
CA PHE A 86 10.14 -16.93 5.76
C PHE A 86 8.84 -17.74 5.87
N GLU A 87 8.64 -18.68 4.94
CA GLU A 87 7.37 -19.42 4.75
C GLU A 87 6.85 -20.03 6.07
N THR A 88 7.75 -20.57 6.90
CA THR A 88 7.37 -21.20 8.18
C THR A 88 6.73 -20.18 9.12
N GLU A 89 7.32 -19.01 9.27
CA GLU A 89 6.82 -17.92 10.09
C GLU A 89 5.56 -17.30 9.49
N TYR A 90 5.54 -17.10 8.18
CA TYR A 90 4.37 -16.61 7.45
C TYR A 90 3.15 -17.52 7.71
N LEU A 91 3.30 -18.84 7.52
CA LEU A 91 2.23 -19.80 7.77
C LEU A 91 1.82 -19.83 9.24
N ARG A 92 2.79 -19.74 10.17
CA ARG A 92 2.51 -19.67 11.61
C ARG A 92 1.64 -18.45 11.94
N MET A 93 2.04 -17.26 11.50
CA MET A 93 1.33 -16.01 11.74
C MET A 93 -0.04 -15.98 11.05
N LYS A 94 -0.13 -16.54 9.84
CA LYS A 94 -1.39 -16.67 9.10
C LYS A 94 -2.38 -17.57 9.84
N ASN A 95 -1.93 -18.73 10.29
CA ASN A 95 -2.78 -19.71 10.98
C ASN A 95 -3.20 -19.25 12.38
N SER A 96 -2.41 -18.40 13.04
CA SER A 96 -2.79 -17.77 14.31
C SER A 96 -3.62 -16.49 14.13
N GLY A 97 -3.80 -16.01 12.90
CA GLY A 97 -4.59 -14.81 12.61
C GLY A 97 -3.89 -13.48 12.94
N ILE A 98 -2.56 -13.49 13.14
CA ILE A 98 -1.79 -12.29 13.50
C ILE A 98 -0.98 -11.71 12.33
N LEU A 99 -0.96 -12.36 11.16
CA LEU A 99 -0.13 -11.98 10.02
C LEU A 99 -0.21 -10.49 9.68
N THR A 100 -1.41 -9.91 9.61
CA THR A 100 -1.56 -8.48 9.29
C THR A 100 -0.86 -7.58 10.31
N TYR A 101 -1.00 -7.87 11.60
CA TYR A 101 -0.37 -7.08 12.66
C TYR A 101 1.16 -7.22 12.63
N GLU A 102 1.66 -8.43 12.43
CA GLU A 102 3.10 -8.69 12.33
C GLU A 102 3.72 -8.01 11.10
N VAL A 103 3.03 -8.03 9.96
CA VAL A 103 3.46 -7.30 8.76
C VAL A 103 3.55 -5.79 9.04
N ILE A 104 2.58 -5.20 9.73
CA ILE A 104 2.60 -3.78 10.10
C ILE A 104 3.78 -3.48 11.04
N ASN A 105 4.02 -4.33 12.03
CA ASN A 105 5.16 -4.17 12.94
C ASN A 105 6.50 -4.26 12.20
N LEU A 106 6.63 -5.21 11.28
CA LEU A 106 7.82 -5.39 10.45
C LEU A 106 8.06 -4.20 9.52
N ILE A 107 7.01 -3.63 8.93
CA ILE A 107 7.13 -2.37 8.15
C ILE A 107 7.71 -1.28 9.05
N GLY A 108 7.18 -1.11 10.26
CA GLY A 108 7.70 -0.13 11.22
C GLY A 108 9.16 -0.38 11.62
N ALA A 109 9.56 -1.63 11.81
CA ALA A 109 10.95 -2.00 12.08
C ALA A 109 11.88 -1.75 10.88
N CYS A 110 11.36 -1.89 9.66
CA CYS A 110 12.10 -1.67 8.42
C CYS A 110 12.02 -0.22 7.90
N GLU A 111 11.32 0.70 8.58
CA GLU A 111 11.17 2.09 8.14
C GLU A 111 12.52 2.75 7.80
N PRO A 112 13.58 2.65 8.64
CA PRO A 112 14.87 3.25 8.30
C PRO A 112 15.49 2.68 7.02
N ILE A 113 15.23 1.41 6.71
CA ILE A 113 15.72 0.77 5.48
C ILE A 113 14.96 1.34 4.29
N PHE A 114 13.63 1.39 4.34
CA PHE A 114 12.82 1.95 3.26
C PHE A 114 13.14 3.43 2.99
N GLU A 115 13.48 4.21 4.02
CA GLU A 115 13.93 5.59 3.88
C GLU A 115 15.31 5.70 3.22
N VAL A 116 16.30 4.90 3.66
CA VAL A 116 17.67 4.91 3.10
C VAL A 116 17.67 4.52 1.63
N PHE A 117 16.88 3.52 1.26
CA PHE A 117 16.77 3.06 -0.12
C PHE A 117 15.82 3.91 -0.96
N THR A 118 15.02 4.82 -0.35
CA THR A 118 13.94 5.55 -1.02
C THR A 118 13.01 4.59 -1.80
N PHE A 119 12.37 3.67 -1.07
CA PHE A 119 11.53 2.61 -1.65
C PHE A 119 10.52 3.15 -2.69
N SER A 120 10.59 2.63 -3.92
CA SER A 120 9.79 3.04 -5.08
C SER A 120 9.66 1.91 -6.10
N GLU A 121 8.80 2.08 -7.13
CA GLU A 121 8.61 1.10 -8.20
C GLU A 121 9.92 0.84 -8.97
N ASP A 122 10.87 1.78 -8.93
CA ASP A 122 12.16 1.65 -9.61
C ASP A 122 13.13 0.73 -8.88
N ASN A 123 12.95 0.50 -7.58
CA ASN A 123 13.90 -0.22 -6.73
C ASN A 123 13.30 -1.32 -5.86
N GLU A 124 12.00 -1.64 -6.00
CA GLU A 124 11.37 -2.73 -5.24
C GLU A 124 12.05 -4.09 -5.49
N ASP A 125 12.58 -4.30 -6.70
CA ASP A 125 13.36 -5.49 -7.09
C ASP A 125 14.87 -5.40 -6.74
N ASP A 126 15.31 -4.33 -6.08
CA ASP A 126 16.72 -4.17 -5.74
C ASP A 126 17.17 -5.24 -4.73
N ARG A 127 18.26 -5.94 -5.07
CA ARG A 127 18.77 -7.04 -4.26
C ARG A 127 19.31 -6.56 -2.92
N GLN A 128 19.92 -5.37 -2.86
CA GLN A 128 20.48 -4.85 -1.62
C GLN A 128 19.37 -4.46 -0.64
N LEU A 129 18.33 -3.79 -1.13
CA LEU A 129 17.09 -3.54 -0.38
C LEU A 129 16.53 -4.86 0.16
N ARG A 130 16.32 -5.85 -0.73
CA ARG A 130 15.75 -7.14 -0.33
C ARG A 130 16.57 -7.82 0.76
N TYR A 131 17.89 -7.88 0.62
CA TYR A 131 18.75 -8.47 1.66
C TYR A 131 18.74 -7.67 2.97
N ALA A 132 18.70 -6.35 2.92
CA ALA A 132 18.62 -5.51 4.11
C ALA A 132 17.32 -5.78 4.88
N VAL A 133 16.18 -5.84 4.17
CA VAL A 133 14.88 -6.15 4.76
C VAL A 133 14.86 -7.59 5.33
N MET A 134 15.37 -8.58 4.59
CA MET A 134 15.48 -9.96 5.10
C MET A 134 16.33 -10.05 6.37
N GLY A 135 17.42 -9.29 6.45
CA GLY A 135 18.24 -9.19 7.66
C GLY A 135 17.42 -8.70 8.86
N MET A 136 16.68 -7.61 8.68
CA MET A 136 15.81 -7.05 9.73
C MET A 136 14.69 -8.00 10.14
N ILE A 137 14.04 -8.68 9.18
CA ILE A 137 13.02 -9.70 9.47
C ILE A 137 13.62 -10.83 10.32
N SER A 138 14.81 -11.31 9.96
CA SER A 138 15.50 -12.38 10.70
C SER A 138 15.81 -11.97 12.15
N GLU A 139 16.25 -10.73 12.34
CA GLU A 139 16.48 -10.16 13.67
C GLU A 139 15.17 -10.04 14.46
N TYR A 140 14.09 -9.57 13.83
CA TYR A 140 12.78 -9.41 14.46
C TYR A 140 12.19 -10.75 14.93
N ILE A 141 12.24 -11.78 14.08
CA ILE A 141 11.69 -13.12 14.36
C ILE A 141 12.49 -13.84 15.46
N SER A 142 13.78 -13.53 15.60
CA SER A 142 14.68 -14.18 16.57
C SER A 142 14.57 -13.62 17.99
N GLN A 143 13.76 -12.57 18.20
CA GLN A 143 13.48 -11.97 19.52
C GLN A 143 12.43 -12.78 20.29
#